data_AF-R7LEM1-F1
#
_entry.id   AF-R7LEM1-F1
#
_cell.length_a   1.000
_cell.length_b   1.000
_cell.length_c   1.000
_cell.angle_alpha   90.00
_cell.angle_beta   90.00
_cell.angle_gamma   90.00
#
_symmetry.space_group_name_H-M   'P 1'
#
loop_
_entity.id
_entity.type
_entity.pdbx_description
1 polymer ?
#
loop_
_entity_poly.entity_id
_entity_poly.type
_entity_poly.pdbx_seq_one_letter_code
_entity_poly.pdbx_strand_id
1 'polypeptide(L)'
;MKNREEKTTCKNESSKQQLGIVLNRMYAGQYLEHNLGHEVINFFRADDGNHYLYLNAKGDFASEHVGKIGYMFLVKYHAPGVVEVVGMATGLEDVYKPENCKGLKSDNVQVGGELKYGGVSLSSLFQGFQQQNIFVTYKAAKVYVPVRRIFIQFANAAKTQLQQAGNLSSDSTHVLSQQEPMVVSLTALNQAKTSLKQYIYPSNSHPKGCDDYGVLYRSLIARCDDPKLWQEYDGNIQKKSVAQRQPSLFDICQIQDNENCISNALAYFMMDKKYRELWKKFFKTKGIDHLDGSYWVEREYDISSVTKELNDAQDAIQNVFTGRIDLLLVDNVGDNLVVIENKIKSGVNSIAAKNLSKSNSEGMDSVYVNQLFRYDAFSKHVTNKETNCTFKHIYKYVLAPNYNIPEIPEALQEEYTILTYKDLHEYLIDNEVRKEWCEDTNFSAFVEAIRKHTYAYIGDYLRNEMEEIFMRKMSGSC
;
A
#
# COMPACT_ATOMS: atom_id res chain seq x y z
N MET A 1 -37.03 -74.49 17.60
CA MET A 1 -35.71 -74.01 17.16
C MET A 1 -35.85 -73.34 15.79
N LYS A 2 -35.78 -72.01 15.74
CA LYS A 2 -35.57 -71.23 14.51
C LYS A 2 -34.57 -70.15 14.88
N ASN A 3 -33.37 -70.26 14.32
CA ASN A 3 -32.28 -69.30 14.50
C ASN A 3 -32.66 -67.97 13.88
N ARG A 4 -32.47 -66.89 14.65
CA ARG A 4 -32.66 -65.50 14.25
C ARG A 4 -31.26 -64.93 14.02
N GLU A 5 -30.87 -64.74 12.76
CA GLU A 5 -29.64 -64.02 12.42
C GLU A 5 -29.84 -62.53 12.70
N GLU A 6 -29.03 -61.99 13.60
CA GLU A 6 -28.89 -60.56 13.84
C GLU A 6 -28.19 -59.92 12.65
N LYS A 7 -28.94 -59.11 11.88
CA LYS A 7 -28.35 -58.14 10.95
C LYS A 7 -27.85 -56.95 11.76
N THR A 8 -26.56 -56.92 12.04
CA THR A 8 -25.85 -55.74 12.52
C THR A 8 -25.79 -54.71 11.39
N THR A 9 -26.67 -53.72 11.43
CA THR A 9 -26.56 -52.53 10.56
C THR A 9 -25.46 -51.62 11.11
N CYS A 10 -24.33 -51.59 10.40
CA CYS A 10 -23.34 -50.53 10.55
C CYS A 10 -24.03 -49.17 10.37
N LYS A 11 -24.10 -48.38 11.45
CA LYS A 11 -24.48 -46.97 11.37
C LYS A 11 -23.42 -46.23 10.56
N ASN A 12 -23.83 -45.69 9.42
CA ASN A 12 -23.06 -44.73 8.64
C ASN A 12 -22.59 -43.57 9.51
N GLU A 13 -21.28 -43.34 9.58
CA GLU A 13 -20.67 -42.06 10.00
C GLU A 13 -20.85 -40.99 8.90
N SER A 14 -22.09 -40.67 8.53
CA SER A 14 -22.39 -39.68 7.50
C SER A 14 -23.08 -38.44 8.07
N SER A 15 -22.28 -37.38 8.31
CA SER A 15 -22.55 -35.95 8.07
C SER A 15 -21.85 -35.03 9.08
N LYS A 16 -20.51 -34.95 9.04
CA LYS A 16 -19.85 -33.73 9.55
C LYS A 16 -20.27 -32.59 8.62
N GLN A 17 -21.03 -31.63 9.15
CA GLN A 17 -21.40 -30.41 8.44
C GLN A 17 -20.12 -29.73 7.96
N GLN A 18 -19.96 -29.56 6.65
CA GLN A 18 -18.81 -28.84 6.11
C GLN A 18 -18.97 -27.36 6.48
N LEU A 19 -18.03 -26.84 7.26
CA LEU A 19 -18.00 -25.45 7.70
C LEU A 19 -17.50 -24.55 6.56
N GLY A 20 -18.01 -23.33 6.48
CA GLY A 20 -17.64 -22.30 5.51
C GLY A 20 -16.27 -21.68 5.78
N ILE A 21 -15.82 -20.91 4.78
CA ILE A 21 -14.59 -20.13 4.75
C ILE A 21 -14.98 -18.64 4.77
N VAL A 22 -14.23 -17.82 5.52
CA VAL A 22 -14.30 -16.36 5.39
C VAL A 22 -12.95 -15.80 4.92
N LEU A 23 -12.97 -14.98 3.88
CA LEU A 23 -11.83 -14.15 3.50
C LEU A 23 -11.95 -12.82 4.25
N ASN A 24 -10.99 -12.55 5.13
CA ASN A 24 -10.91 -11.35 5.94
C ASN A 24 -9.82 -10.43 5.34
N ARG A 25 -10.25 -9.33 4.71
CA ARG A 25 -9.38 -8.41 3.97
C ARG A 25 -8.72 -7.42 4.93
N MET A 26 -7.40 -7.44 4.93
CA MET A 26 -6.49 -6.58 5.69
C MET A 26 -6.10 -5.34 4.86
N TYR A 27 -5.80 -4.23 5.54
CA TYR A 27 -5.09 -3.08 4.97
C TYR A 27 -5.80 -2.47 3.74
N ALA A 28 -7.12 -2.25 3.84
CA ALA A 28 -7.93 -1.85 2.69
C ALA A 28 -8.71 -0.53 2.88
N GLY A 29 -8.47 0.44 1.99
CA GLY A 29 -9.27 1.65 1.78
C GLY A 29 -9.08 2.78 2.81
N GLN A 30 -9.93 3.81 2.74
CA GLN A 30 -10.02 4.93 3.71
C GLN A 30 -10.30 4.46 5.15
N TYR A 31 -10.67 3.20 5.34
CA TYR A 31 -10.84 2.58 6.65
C TYR A 31 -9.57 2.71 7.51
N LEU A 32 -8.39 2.74 6.89
CA LEU A 32 -7.09 2.93 7.53
C LEU A 32 -6.83 4.37 8.00
N GLU A 33 -7.49 5.38 7.43
CA GLU A 33 -7.31 6.77 7.86
C GLU A 33 -7.91 7.00 9.27
N HIS A 34 -8.85 6.14 9.71
CA HIS A 34 -9.64 6.37 10.92
C HIS A 34 -9.78 5.16 11.87
N ASN A 35 -9.60 3.90 11.43
CA ASN A 35 -9.86 2.69 12.23
C ASN A 35 -8.60 1.84 12.48
N LEU A 36 -7.47 2.53 12.72
CA LEU A 36 -6.10 2.02 12.78
C LEU A 36 -5.79 0.92 13.82
N GLY A 37 -6.67 0.61 14.77
CA GLY A 37 -6.28 -0.31 15.85
C GLY A 37 -6.52 -1.78 15.55
N HIS A 38 -7.75 -2.19 15.27
CA HIS A 38 -8.07 -3.62 15.20
C HIS A 38 -7.37 -4.35 14.04
N GLU A 39 -7.07 -3.65 12.94
CA GLU A 39 -6.34 -4.22 11.80
C GLU A 39 -4.87 -4.53 12.05
N VAL A 40 -4.24 -3.90 13.04
CA VAL A 40 -2.84 -4.17 13.34
C VAL A 40 -2.64 -5.63 13.77
N ILE A 41 -3.67 -6.18 14.43
CA ILE A 41 -3.67 -7.54 14.92
C ILE A 41 -5.02 -8.17 14.60
N ASN A 42 -5.21 -8.57 13.34
CA ASN A 42 -6.35 -9.42 13.01
C ASN A 42 -6.23 -10.83 13.57
N PHE A 43 -5.03 -11.23 14.02
CA PHE A 43 -4.86 -12.42 14.82
C PHE A 43 -3.65 -12.32 15.76
N PHE A 44 -3.79 -12.85 16.96
CA PHE A 44 -2.72 -12.94 17.94
C PHE A 44 -2.91 -14.15 18.82
N ARG A 45 -1.85 -14.50 19.55
CA ARG A 45 -1.95 -15.37 20.72
C ARG A 45 -1.98 -14.50 21.96
N ALA A 46 -3.07 -14.54 22.72
CA ALA A 46 -3.21 -13.80 23.96
C ALA A 46 -2.35 -14.42 25.08
N ASP A 47 -2.21 -13.69 26.18
CA ASP A 47 -1.49 -14.14 27.37
C ASP A 47 -2.12 -15.38 28.03
N ASP A 48 -3.39 -15.66 27.75
CA ASP A 48 -4.09 -16.89 28.18
C ASP A 48 -3.69 -18.12 27.34
N GLY A 49 -2.82 -17.95 26.36
CA GLY A 49 -2.30 -18.98 25.47
C GLY A 49 -3.17 -19.31 24.26
N ASN A 50 -4.36 -18.72 24.13
CA ASN A 50 -5.30 -18.96 23.03
C ASN A 50 -5.05 -18.02 21.84
N HIS A 51 -5.39 -18.48 20.64
CA HIS A 51 -5.39 -17.65 19.44
C HIS A 51 -6.74 -16.96 19.25
N TYR A 52 -6.72 -15.65 19.05
CA TYR A 52 -7.91 -14.85 18.81
C TYR A 52 -7.79 -14.10 17.49
N LEU A 53 -8.93 -13.91 16.84
CA LEU A 53 -9.05 -13.27 15.52
C LEU A 53 -10.07 -12.13 15.57
N TYR A 54 -9.76 -11.06 14.86
CA TYR A 54 -10.68 -9.96 14.59
C TYR A 54 -11.19 -10.04 13.14
N LEU A 55 -12.52 -9.96 12.97
CA LEU A 55 -13.16 -9.94 11.65
C LEU A 55 -13.49 -8.52 11.21
N ASN A 56 -12.91 -8.06 10.10
CA ASN A 56 -13.15 -6.71 9.60
C ASN A 56 -14.60 -6.51 9.09
N ALA A 57 -15.15 -5.29 9.09
CA ALA A 57 -14.59 -4.04 9.59
C ALA A 57 -14.88 -3.78 11.08
N LYS A 58 -15.91 -4.40 11.66
CA LYS A 58 -16.44 -4.03 12.99
C LYS A 58 -16.28 -5.11 14.07
N GLY A 59 -15.61 -6.21 13.75
CA GLY A 59 -15.55 -7.39 14.62
C GLY A 59 -16.84 -8.22 14.64
N ASP A 60 -17.89 -7.78 13.94
CA ASP A 60 -19.21 -8.38 13.96
C ASP A 60 -19.46 -9.37 12.81
N PHE A 61 -20.51 -10.18 12.96
CA PHE A 61 -21.09 -10.96 11.87
C PHE A 61 -22.59 -11.17 12.08
N ALA A 62 -23.32 -11.48 11.01
CA ALA A 62 -24.76 -11.73 11.07
C ALA A 62 -25.06 -13.10 11.67
N SER A 63 -26.24 -13.26 12.29
CA SER A 63 -26.65 -14.52 12.95
C SER A 63 -26.65 -15.74 12.03
N GLU A 64 -26.73 -15.54 10.71
CA GLU A 64 -26.66 -16.61 9.72
C GLU A 64 -25.29 -17.30 9.65
N HIS A 65 -24.22 -16.68 10.16
CA HIS A 65 -22.85 -17.22 10.14
C HIS A 65 -22.46 -17.94 11.45
N VAL A 66 -23.27 -17.81 12.50
CA VAL A 66 -23.02 -18.41 13.83
C VAL A 66 -22.80 -19.92 13.70
N GLY A 67 -21.65 -20.40 14.19
CA GLY A 67 -21.26 -21.81 14.18
C GLY A 67 -21.07 -22.43 12.79
N LYS A 68 -21.04 -21.62 11.73
CA LYS A 68 -20.94 -22.10 10.34
C LYS A 68 -19.60 -21.84 9.69
N ILE A 69 -18.70 -21.08 10.29
CA ILE A 69 -17.39 -20.76 9.73
C ILE A 69 -16.32 -21.57 10.46
N GLY A 70 -15.55 -22.36 9.73
CA GLY A 70 -14.49 -23.20 10.29
C GLY A 70 -13.09 -22.70 9.95
N TYR A 71 -13.00 -21.80 8.97
CA TYR A 71 -11.74 -21.35 8.39
C TYR A 71 -11.79 -19.86 8.10
N MET A 72 -10.72 -19.15 8.44
CA MET A 72 -10.51 -17.76 8.05
C MET A 72 -9.20 -17.64 7.29
N PHE A 73 -9.25 -17.10 6.08
CA PHE A 73 -8.06 -16.59 5.40
C PHE A 73 -7.91 -15.12 5.68
N LEU A 74 -6.71 -14.72 6.08
CA LEU A 74 -6.30 -13.33 6.17
C LEU A 74 -5.65 -12.98 4.85
N VAL A 75 -6.20 -11.97 4.17
CA VAL A 75 -5.77 -11.63 2.81
C VAL A 75 -5.53 -10.14 2.69
N LYS A 76 -4.53 -9.73 1.90
CA LYS A 76 -4.31 -8.31 1.54
C LYS A 76 -4.57 -8.11 0.06
N TYR A 77 -4.97 -6.89 -0.31
CA TYR A 77 -5.10 -6.52 -1.71
C TYR A 77 -3.76 -6.64 -2.43
N HIS A 78 -3.78 -7.21 -3.64
CA HIS A 78 -2.60 -7.27 -4.50
C HIS A 78 -2.85 -6.55 -5.83
N ALA A 79 -3.92 -6.91 -6.53
CA ALA A 79 -4.32 -6.30 -7.79
C ALA A 79 -5.84 -6.45 -8.00
N PRO A 80 -6.46 -5.80 -9.00
CA PRO A 80 -7.88 -5.97 -9.29
C PRO A 80 -8.25 -7.45 -9.51
N GLY A 81 -9.08 -8.01 -8.61
CA GLY A 81 -9.47 -9.42 -8.65
C GLY A 81 -8.40 -10.38 -8.11
N VAL A 82 -7.34 -9.91 -7.47
CA VAL A 82 -6.28 -10.75 -6.88
C VAL A 82 -5.97 -10.31 -5.45
N VAL A 83 -5.91 -11.28 -4.54
CA VAL A 83 -5.49 -11.06 -3.15
C VAL A 83 -4.33 -11.98 -2.79
N GLU A 84 -3.46 -11.52 -1.91
CA GLU A 84 -2.39 -12.35 -1.33
C GLU A 84 -2.84 -12.88 0.02
N VAL A 85 -2.66 -14.18 0.26
CA VAL A 85 -2.91 -14.82 1.55
C VAL A 85 -1.72 -14.58 2.45
N VAL A 86 -1.96 -14.02 3.64
CA VAL A 86 -0.92 -13.73 4.64
C VAL A 86 -1.06 -14.60 5.89
N GLY A 87 -2.19 -15.30 6.03
CA GLY A 87 -2.39 -16.27 7.11
C GLY A 87 -3.70 -17.04 6.94
N MET A 88 -3.80 -18.14 7.68
CA MET A 88 -4.99 -18.99 7.75
C MET A 88 -5.22 -19.42 9.19
N ALA A 89 -6.47 -19.36 9.66
CA ALA A 89 -6.86 -19.91 10.95
C ALA A 89 -7.89 -21.03 10.78
N THR A 90 -7.79 -22.06 11.64
CA THR A 90 -8.65 -23.25 11.58
C THR A 90 -9.22 -23.57 12.97
N GLY A 91 -10.34 -24.30 12.98
CA GLY A 91 -11.03 -24.68 14.23
C GLY A 91 -11.58 -23.44 14.94
N LEU A 92 -12.35 -22.63 14.21
CA LEU A 92 -12.89 -21.39 14.72
C LEU A 92 -14.08 -21.60 15.66
N GLU A 93 -14.07 -20.88 16.77
CA GLU A 93 -15.17 -20.79 17.74
C GLU A 93 -15.64 -19.33 17.83
N ASP A 94 -16.96 -19.13 17.86
CA ASP A 94 -17.56 -17.80 17.95
C ASP A 94 -17.36 -17.20 19.34
N VAL A 95 -16.60 -16.11 19.43
CA VAL A 95 -16.46 -15.31 20.65
C VAL A 95 -17.51 -14.20 20.65
N TYR A 96 -17.65 -13.51 19.52
CA TYR A 96 -18.73 -12.57 19.30
C TYR A 96 -20.07 -13.30 19.11
N LYS A 97 -21.11 -12.86 19.81
CA LYS A 97 -22.47 -13.43 19.73
C LYS A 97 -23.47 -12.36 19.27
N PRO A 98 -23.99 -12.43 18.04
CA PRO A 98 -24.90 -11.40 17.50
C PRO A 98 -26.18 -11.23 18.32
N GLU A 99 -26.65 -12.30 18.98
CA GLU A 99 -27.81 -12.32 19.86
C GLU A 99 -27.67 -11.40 21.08
N ASN A 100 -26.46 -11.24 21.60
CA ASN A 100 -26.17 -10.36 22.74
C ASN A 100 -26.25 -8.87 22.37
N CYS A 101 -26.37 -8.56 21.07
CA CYS A 101 -26.38 -7.19 20.55
C CYS A 101 -27.79 -6.74 20.09
N LYS A 102 -28.79 -7.62 20.13
CA LYS A 102 -30.16 -7.28 19.69
C LYS A 102 -30.78 -6.21 20.59
N GLY A 103 -31.06 -5.03 20.01
CA GLY A 103 -31.73 -3.92 20.69
C GLY A 103 -30.82 -2.95 21.46
N LEU A 104 -29.50 -3.18 21.46
CA LEU A 104 -28.51 -2.26 22.00
C LEU A 104 -27.93 -1.39 20.87
N LYS A 105 -27.62 -0.13 21.15
CA LYS A 105 -26.71 0.64 20.27
C LYS A 105 -25.36 -0.08 20.28
N SER A 106 -24.70 -0.19 19.11
CA SER A 106 -23.42 -0.90 18.91
C SER A 106 -22.34 -0.53 19.93
N ASP A 107 -22.44 0.66 20.49
CA ASP A 107 -21.44 1.26 21.38
C ASP A 107 -21.50 0.71 22.82
N ASN A 108 -22.48 -0.15 23.16
CA ASN A 108 -22.63 -0.70 24.52
C ASN A 108 -22.15 -2.16 24.69
N VAL A 109 -21.72 -2.82 23.61
CA VAL A 109 -21.29 -4.22 23.68
C VAL A 109 -19.77 -4.29 23.58
N GLN A 110 -19.11 -4.65 24.69
CA GLN A 110 -17.68 -4.89 24.71
C GLN A 110 -17.37 -6.39 24.66
N VAL A 111 -16.50 -6.81 23.74
CA VAL A 111 -16.09 -8.21 23.59
C VAL A 111 -14.56 -8.32 23.54
N GLY A 112 -13.98 -9.04 24.51
CA GLY A 112 -12.54 -9.33 24.56
C GLY A 112 -11.66 -8.16 24.99
N GLY A 113 -12.22 -7.09 25.55
CA GLY A 113 -11.45 -5.91 25.96
C GLY A 113 -10.52 -6.15 27.15
N GLU A 114 -10.81 -7.17 27.95
CA GLU A 114 -10.04 -7.67 29.09
C GLU A 114 -8.90 -8.62 28.70
N LEU A 115 -8.95 -9.18 27.48
CA LEU A 115 -7.87 -10.02 26.98
C LEU A 115 -6.57 -9.22 26.94
N LYS A 116 -5.46 -9.90 27.24
CA LYS A 116 -4.15 -9.29 27.29
C LYS A 116 -3.24 -9.84 26.20
N TYR A 117 -2.40 -8.96 25.69
CA TYR A 117 -1.30 -9.30 24.82
C TYR A 117 -0.03 -8.66 25.38
N GLY A 118 0.97 -9.49 25.69
CA GLY A 118 2.22 -9.08 26.32
C GLY A 118 2.03 -8.22 27.58
N GLY A 119 1.04 -8.57 28.40
CA GLY A 119 0.73 -7.91 29.67
C GLY A 119 -0.24 -6.73 29.58
N VAL A 120 -0.54 -6.21 28.39
CA VAL A 120 -1.41 -5.04 28.19
C VAL A 120 -2.79 -5.47 27.71
N SER A 121 -3.87 -4.91 28.28
CA SER A 121 -5.23 -5.24 27.84
C SER A 121 -5.52 -4.68 26.43
N LEU A 122 -6.33 -5.38 25.63
CA LEU A 122 -6.72 -4.90 24.30
C LEU A 122 -7.43 -3.55 24.38
N SER A 123 -8.30 -3.36 25.38
CA SER A 123 -8.97 -2.08 25.63
C SER A 123 -7.98 -0.92 25.83
N SER A 124 -6.84 -1.16 26.49
CA SER A 124 -5.79 -0.14 26.69
C SER A 124 -4.96 0.06 25.43
N LEU A 125 -4.57 -1.02 24.75
CA LEU A 125 -3.82 -0.97 23.49
C LEU A 125 -4.56 -0.14 22.44
N PHE A 126 -5.87 -0.30 22.37
CA PHE A 126 -6.69 0.33 21.37
C PHE A 126 -7.39 1.61 21.84
N GLN A 127 -7.07 2.11 23.04
CA GLN A 127 -7.55 3.41 23.50
C GLN A 127 -7.08 4.54 22.57
N GLY A 128 -7.99 5.47 22.25
CA GLY A 128 -7.70 6.67 21.45
C GLY A 128 -7.88 6.54 19.94
N PHE A 129 -8.21 5.35 19.43
CA PHE A 129 -8.63 5.16 18.05
C PHE A 129 -10.16 5.33 17.92
N GLN A 130 -10.66 5.82 16.78
CA GLN A 130 -12.10 5.75 16.49
C GLN A 130 -12.47 4.29 16.25
N GLN A 131 -13.22 3.67 17.16
CA GLN A 131 -13.40 2.21 17.15
C GLN A 131 -14.76 1.74 17.67
N GLN A 132 -15.08 0.50 17.30
CA GLN A 132 -16.14 -0.33 17.87
C GLN A 132 -15.60 -1.09 19.10
N ASN A 133 -16.50 -1.45 20.03
CA ASN A 133 -16.16 -2.13 21.29
C ASN A 133 -15.96 -3.66 21.17
N ILE A 134 -15.96 -4.19 19.95
CA ILE A 134 -15.64 -5.60 19.69
C ILE A 134 -14.16 -5.70 19.36
N PHE A 135 -13.36 -6.34 20.22
CA PHE A 135 -11.91 -6.51 20.02
C PHE A 135 -11.56 -7.87 19.43
N VAL A 136 -12.43 -8.85 19.59
CA VAL A 136 -12.25 -10.24 19.13
C VAL A 136 -13.56 -10.78 18.60
N THR A 137 -13.47 -11.50 17.47
CA THR A 137 -14.60 -12.15 16.82
C THR A 137 -14.59 -13.66 17.01
N TYR A 138 -13.43 -14.29 16.78
CA TYR A 138 -13.27 -15.74 16.87
C TYR A 138 -12.09 -16.12 17.75
N LYS A 139 -12.19 -17.30 18.34
CA LYS A 139 -11.05 -18.05 18.89
C LYS A 139 -10.66 -19.13 17.88
N ALA A 140 -9.37 -19.36 17.68
CA ALA A 140 -8.86 -20.38 16.77
C ALA A 140 -8.11 -21.48 17.53
N ALA A 141 -8.26 -22.71 17.04
CA ALA A 141 -7.46 -23.84 17.50
C ALA A 141 -6.01 -23.75 16.98
N LYS A 142 -5.85 -23.39 15.71
CA LYS A 142 -4.54 -23.25 15.05
C LYS A 142 -4.51 -22.08 14.10
N VAL A 143 -3.32 -21.51 13.95
CA VAL A 143 -3.03 -20.46 12.98
C VAL A 143 -1.80 -20.83 12.19
N TYR A 144 -1.81 -20.51 10.91
CA TYR A 144 -0.75 -20.81 9.95
C TYR A 144 -0.36 -19.54 9.20
N VAL A 145 0.94 -19.37 8.99
CA VAL A 145 1.51 -18.37 8.09
C VAL A 145 2.13 -19.06 6.87
N PRO A 146 2.01 -18.47 5.68
CA PRO A 146 2.51 -19.09 4.47
C PRO A 146 4.04 -19.03 4.42
N VAL A 147 4.70 -20.12 4.03
CA VAL A 147 6.18 -20.16 3.88
C VAL A 147 6.65 -19.63 2.52
N ARG A 148 5.74 -19.48 1.57
CA ARG A 148 5.93 -18.87 0.25
C ARG A 148 4.69 -18.06 -0.11
N ARG A 149 4.81 -17.13 -1.06
CA ARG A 149 3.66 -16.29 -1.46
C ARG A 149 2.54 -17.12 -2.07
N ILE A 150 1.31 -16.86 -1.63
CA ILE A 150 0.09 -17.53 -2.12
C ILE A 150 -0.90 -16.45 -2.56
N PHE A 151 -1.39 -16.54 -3.79
CA PHE A 151 -2.40 -15.64 -4.34
C PHE A 151 -3.71 -16.37 -4.59
N ILE A 152 -4.82 -15.71 -4.29
CA ILE A 152 -6.16 -16.12 -4.72
C ILE A 152 -6.60 -15.18 -5.84
N GLN A 153 -6.86 -15.75 -7.01
CA GLN A 153 -7.33 -15.04 -8.19
C GLN A 153 -8.83 -15.26 -8.36
N PHE A 154 -9.62 -14.20 -8.32
CA PHE A 154 -11.07 -14.25 -8.52
C PHE A 154 -11.43 -14.29 -10.01
N ALA A 155 -12.67 -14.68 -10.32
CA ALA A 155 -13.16 -14.81 -11.69
C ALA A 155 -13.13 -13.49 -12.49
N ASN A 156 -13.19 -12.34 -11.80
CA ASN A 156 -13.11 -11.01 -12.39
C ASN A 156 -11.69 -10.41 -12.44
N ALA A 157 -10.64 -11.20 -12.18
CA ALA A 157 -9.27 -10.74 -12.35
C ALA A 157 -8.98 -10.41 -13.82
N ALA A 158 -8.28 -9.30 -14.07
CA ALA A 158 -7.87 -8.95 -15.43
C ALA A 158 -6.87 -9.98 -15.97
N LYS A 159 -7.02 -10.38 -17.24
CA LYS A 159 -6.22 -11.45 -17.87
C LYS A 159 -4.71 -11.18 -17.95
N THR A 160 -4.28 -9.92 -17.81
CA THR A 160 -2.90 -9.45 -18.06
C THR A 160 -1.98 -9.41 -16.83
N GLN A 161 -2.43 -9.75 -15.63
CA GLN A 161 -1.75 -9.32 -14.39
C GLN A 161 -0.79 -10.35 -13.74
N LEU A 162 -0.67 -11.57 -14.28
CA LEU A 162 0.29 -12.56 -13.78
C LEU A 162 1.72 -12.37 -14.34
N GLN A 163 1.89 -11.71 -15.49
CA GLN A 163 3.23 -11.47 -16.06
C GLN A 163 4.05 -10.44 -15.26
N GLN A 164 3.39 -9.55 -14.50
CA GLN A 164 4.07 -8.64 -13.58
C GLN A 164 4.32 -9.24 -12.19
N ALA A 165 3.58 -10.30 -11.81
CA ALA A 165 3.87 -11.09 -10.61
C ALA A 165 5.08 -12.03 -10.79
N GLY A 166 5.45 -12.34 -12.03
CA GLY A 166 6.64 -13.14 -12.40
C GLY A 166 7.95 -12.37 -12.41
N ASN A 167 7.92 -11.03 -12.50
CA ASN A 167 9.11 -10.17 -12.35
C ASN A 167 9.34 -9.79 -10.88
N LEU A 168 9.35 -10.81 -10.01
CA LEU A 168 9.82 -10.71 -8.62
C LEU A 168 11.33 -10.44 -8.64
N SER A 169 11.70 -9.17 -8.83
CA SER A 169 13.01 -8.72 -8.40
C SER A 169 13.14 -8.98 -6.91
N SER A 170 14.24 -9.62 -6.56
CA SER A 170 14.68 -9.93 -5.21
C SER A 170 14.79 -8.65 -4.39
N ASP A 171 13.77 -8.32 -3.61
CA ASP A 171 13.76 -7.11 -2.78
C ASP A 171 13.44 -7.46 -1.33
N SER A 172 14.51 -7.86 -0.64
CA SER A 172 14.94 -7.44 0.68
C SER A 172 13.90 -6.76 1.58
N THR A 173 13.24 -7.55 2.43
CA THR A 173 13.01 -7.31 3.88
C THR A 173 12.17 -8.42 4.51
N HIS A 174 11.55 -9.28 3.71
CA HIS A 174 11.02 -10.57 4.16
C HIS A 174 11.67 -11.72 3.37
N VAL A 175 12.68 -12.35 3.98
CA VAL A 175 13.36 -13.56 3.49
C VAL A 175 12.45 -14.78 3.65
N LEU A 176 11.28 -14.77 3.01
CA LEU A 176 10.37 -15.93 3.01
C LEU A 176 10.19 -16.41 1.57
N SER A 177 11.21 -17.18 1.17
CA SER A 177 11.32 -18.10 0.03
C SER A 177 11.84 -17.54 -1.31
N GLN A 178 12.94 -18.14 -1.77
CA GLN A 178 13.38 -18.18 -3.18
C GLN A 178 12.46 -19.11 -4.03
N GLN A 179 11.25 -19.42 -3.56
CA GLN A 179 10.35 -20.38 -4.20
C GLN A 179 9.31 -19.64 -5.04
N GLU A 180 8.92 -20.25 -6.16
CA GLU A 180 7.89 -19.68 -7.02
C GLU A 180 6.56 -19.49 -6.29
N PRO A 181 5.88 -18.35 -6.52
CA PRO A 181 4.59 -18.06 -5.90
C PRO A 181 3.53 -19.08 -6.35
N MET A 182 2.61 -19.40 -5.44
CA MET A 182 1.44 -20.23 -5.74
C MET A 182 0.25 -19.35 -6.10
N VAL A 183 -0.54 -19.76 -7.11
CA VAL A 183 -1.79 -19.10 -7.49
C VAL A 183 -2.94 -20.10 -7.43
N VAL A 184 -4.02 -19.73 -6.75
CA VAL A 184 -5.27 -20.48 -6.65
C VAL A 184 -6.38 -19.69 -7.34
N SER A 185 -6.82 -20.18 -8.50
CA SER A 185 -7.81 -19.47 -9.32
C SER A 185 -9.23 -19.95 -9.03
N LEU A 186 -10.11 -19.00 -8.75
CA LEU A 186 -11.55 -19.17 -8.58
C LEU A 186 -12.25 -18.86 -9.91
N THR A 187 -13.26 -19.65 -10.24
CA THR A 187 -13.87 -19.64 -11.58
C THR A 187 -15.23 -18.98 -11.62
N ALA A 188 -15.87 -18.77 -10.47
CA ALA A 188 -17.21 -18.21 -10.40
C ALA A 188 -17.35 -17.03 -9.44
N LEU A 189 -16.59 -17.03 -8.34
CA LEU A 189 -16.64 -15.96 -7.36
C LEU A 189 -15.86 -14.74 -7.88
N ASN A 190 -16.55 -13.60 -7.87
CA ASN A 190 -15.93 -12.30 -8.04
C ASN A 190 -15.44 -11.77 -6.70
N GLN A 191 -14.37 -10.99 -6.73
CA GLN A 191 -13.87 -10.29 -5.55
C GLN A 191 -14.94 -9.30 -5.04
N ALA A 192 -15.25 -9.34 -3.75
CA ALA A 192 -16.12 -8.35 -3.13
C ALA A 192 -15.53 -6.94 -3.32
N LYS A 193 -16.33 -5.98 -3.80
CA LYS A 193 -15.85 -4.61 -4.04
C LYS A 193 -15.68 -3.85 -2.72
N THR A 194 -16.75 -3.75 -1.93
CA THR A 194 -16.82 -2.85 -0.76
C THR A 194 -16.66 -3.54 0.59
N SER A 195 -16.96 -4.84 0.71
CA SER A 195 -16.98 -5.54 2.00
C SER A 195 -15.60 -6.06 2.43
N LEU A 196 -15.10 -5.72 3.61
CA LEU A 196 -13.84 -6.28 4.12
C LEU A 196 -13.91 -7.79 4.44
N LYS A 197 -15.10 -8.40 4.38
CA LYS A 197 -15.32 -9.84 4.57
C LYS A 197 -16.05 -10.47 3.40
N GLN A 198 -15.63 -11.66 2.97
CA GLN A 198 -16.30 -12.44 1.92
C GLN A 198 -16.43 -13.90 2.35
N TYR A 199 -17.66 -14.38 2.52
CA TYR A 199 -17.96 -15.75 2.94
C TYR A 199 -18.11 -16.68 1.73
N ILE A 200 -17.59 -17.91 1.88
CA ILE A 200 -17.59 -18.94 0.86
C ILE A 200 -18.03 -20.25 1.51
N TYR A 201 -19.14 -20.81 1.05
CA TYR A 201 -19.72 -22.04 1.60
C TYR A 201 -19.56 -23.21 0.63
N PRO A 202 -19.59 -24.46 1.13
CA PRO A 202 -19.64 -25.66 0.30
C PRO A 202 -20.75 -25.61 -0.77
N SER A 203 -20.44 -26.22 -1.92
CA SER A 203 -21.10 -26.08 -3.22
C SER A 203 -22.57 -26.53 -3.32
N ASN A 204 -23.17 -27.04 -2.24
CA ASN A 204 -24.61 -27.34 -2.17
C ASN A 204 -25.52 -26.08 -2.25
N SER A 205 -24.96 -24.90 -2.58
CA SER A 205 -25.63 -23.60 -2.51
C SER A 205 -25.32 -22.61 -3.65
N HIS A 206 -24.51 -22.97 -4.67
CA HIS A 206 -24.17 -22.02 -5.76
C HIS A 206 -24.94 -22.33 -7.08
N PRO A 207 -25.67 -21.36 -7.67
CA PRO A 207 -26.52 -21.58 -8.86
C PRO A 207 -25.80 -22.06 -10.13
N LYS A 208 -24.47 -21.90 -10.20
CA LYS A 208 -23.65 -22.20 -11.38
C LYS A 208 -22.85 -23.51 -11.30
N GLY A 209 -23.00 -24.31 -10.24
CA GLY A 209 -22.30 -25.61 -10.11
C GLY A 209 -20.77 -25.51 -9.97
N CYS A 210 -20.23 -24.36 -9.55
CA CYS A 210 -18.81 -24.15 -9.36
C CYS A 210 -18.34 -24.61 -7.96
N ASP A 211 -17.16 -25.21 -7.89
CA ASP A 211 -16.56 -25.74 -6.66
C ASP A 211 -15.45 -24.83 -6.11
N ASP A 212 -15.63 -23.50 -6.14
CA ASP A 212 -14.62 -22.55 -5.64
C ASP A 212 -14.28 -22.79 -4.15
N TYR A 213 -15.25 -23.22 -3.34
CA TYR A 213 -15.00 -23.72 -1.99
C TYR A 213 -14.05 -24.92 -1.99
N GLY A 214 -14.34 -25.96 -2.79
CA GLY A 214 -13.53 -27.16 -2.83
C GLY A 214 -12.15 -26.91 -3.44
N VAL A 215 -12.01 -25.95 -4.36
CA VAL A 215 -10.72 -25.48 -4.87
C VAL A 215 -9.87 -24.92 -3.73
N LEU A 216 -10.40 -23.97 -2.95
CA LEU A 216 -9.69 -23.41 -1.80
C LEU A 216 -9.37 -24.49 -0.75
N TYR A 217 -10.35 -25.35 -0.46
CA TYR A 217 -10.20 -26.40 0.53
C TYR A 217 -9.07 -27.37 0.15
N ARG A 218 -9.10 -27.93 -1.07
CA ARG A 218 -8.08 -28.90 -1.52
C ARG A 218 -6.70 -28.26 -1.71
N SER A 219 -6.66 -27.01 -2.19
CA SER A 219 -5.39 -26.34 -2.51
C SER A 219 -4.66 -25.85 -1.27
N LEU A 220 -5.40 -25.43 -0.23
CA LEU A 220 -4.84 -24.73 0.92
C LEU A 220 -5.17 -25.41 2.26
N ILE A 221 -6.45 -25.64 2.55
CA ILE A 221 -6.91 -26.08 3.89
C ILE A 221 -6.55 -27.54 4.18
N ALA A 222 -6.85 -28.45 3.25
CA ALA A 222 -6.55 -29.88 3.37
C ALA A 222 -5.03 -30.17 3.40
N ARG A 223 -4.22 -29.15 3.12
CA ARG A 223 -2.77 -29.19 3.13
C ARG A 223 -2.19 -28.35 4.26
N CYS A 224 -2.93 -28.06 5.33
CA CYS A 224 -2.46 -27.24 6.45
C CYS A 224 -1.20 -27.81 7.13
N ASP A 225 -0.99 -29.12 7.05
CA ASP A 225 0.20 -29.80 7.59
C ASP A 225 1.36 -29.90 6.57
N ASP A 226 1.24 -29.32 5.37
CA ASP A 226 2.32 -29.28 4.38
C ASP A 226 3.34 -28.19 4.74
N PRO A 227 4.57 -28.54 5.19
CA PRO A 227 5.58 -27.56 5.62
C PRO A 227 6.15 -26.76 4.45
N LYS A 228 5.88 -27.14 3.19
CA LYS A 228 6.24 -26.34 2.00
C LYS A 228 5.20 -25.27 1.68
N LEU A 229 4.07 -25.28 2.38
CA LEU A 229 2.98 -24.32 2.19
C LEU A 229 2.76 -23.48 3.44
N TRP A 230 2.78 -24.11 4.62
CA TRP A 230 2.41 -23.49 5.88
C TRP A 230 3.44 -23.74 6.97
N GLN A 231 3.58 -22.75 7.84
CA GLN A 231 4.22 -22.85 9.14
C GLN A 231 3.17 -22.53 10.20
N GLU A 232 3.03 -23.39 11.21
CA GLU A 232 2.14 -23.10 12.35
C GLU A 232 2.70 -21.89 13.11
N TYR A 233 1.83 -20.90 13.36
CA TYR A 233 2.16 -19.67 14.04
C TYR A 233 2.01 -19.86 15.55
N ASP A 234 3.12 -19.74 16.28
CA ASP A 234 3.19 -20.01 17.72
C ASP A 234 2.79 -18.81 18.60
N GLY A 235 2.45 -17.66 18.00
CA GLY A 235 1.98 -16.48 18.73
C GLY A 235 3.04 -15.46 19.11
N ASN A 236 4.32 -15.77 18.91
CA ASN A 236 5.39 -14.86 19.27
C ASN A 236 5.62 -13.87 18.12
N ILE A 237 4.94 -12.72 18.14
CA ILE A 237 5.62 -11.53 17.65
C ILE A 237 6.77 -11.36 18.62
N GLN A 238 7.95 -11.88 18.25
CA GLN A 238 9.17 -11.57 18.99
C GLN A 238 9.15 -10.07 19.21
N LYS A 239 9.50 -9.60 20.42
CA LYS A 239 9.83 -8.20 20.64
C LYS A 239 10.98 -7.87 19.68
N LYS A 240 10.66 -7.63 18.40
CA LYS A 240 11.57 -7.04 17.47
C LYS A 240 11.91 -5.70 18.12
N SER A 241 13.13 -5.26 17.93
CA SER A 241 13.60 -3.92 18.28
C SER A 241 12.89 -2.82 17.48
N VAL A 242 11.61 -3.00 17.15
CA VAL A 242 10.74 -2.09 16.38
C VAL A 242 10.44 -0.82 17.18
N ALA A 243 10.65 -0.81 18.49
CA ALA A 243 10.47 0.38 19.31
C ALA A 243 11.80 1.10 19.58
N GLN A 244 12.37 1.75 18.56
CA GLN A 244 13.38 2.82 18.77
C GLN A 244 13.15 4.07 17.92
N ARG A 245 12.32 4.01 16.86
CA ARG A 245 12.02 5.21 16.08
C ARG A 245 11.12 6.15 16.88
N GLN A 246 11.61 7.35 17.17
CA GLN A 246 10.82 8.44 17.71
C GLN A 246 9.95 9.07 16.61
N PRO A 247 8.69 9.46 16.89
CA PRO A 247 7.89 10.23 15.95
C PRO A 247 8.61 11.52 15.54
N SER A 248 8.71 11.77 14.24
CA SER A 248 9.23 13.03 13.69
C SER A 248 8.11 14.07 13.50
N LEU A 249 8.47 15.31 13.13
CA LEU A 249 7.49 16.33 12.75
C LEU A 249 6.62 15.92 11.56
N PHE A 250 7.19 15.16 10.62
CA PHE A 250 6.45 14.58 9.50
C PHE A 250 5.33 13.65 9.99
N ASP A 251 5.62 12.86 11.04
CA ASP A 251 4.68 11.93 11.66
C ASP A 251 3.62 12.65 12.50
N ILE A 252 4.04 13.61 13.32
CA ILE A 252 3.15 14.38 14.20
C ILE A 252 2.16 15.21 13.37
N CYS A 253 2.62 15.83 12.29
CA CYS A 253 1.78 16.65 11.42
C CYS A 253 1.00 15.85 10.36
N GLN A 254 1.26 14.54 10.21
CA GLN A 254 0.66 13.68 9.19
C GLN A 254 0.84 14.19 7.75
N ILE A 255 2.01 14.75 7.45
CA ILE A 255 2.30 15.41 6.17
C ILE A 255 3.15 14.57 5.23
N GLN A 256 3.40 13.31 5.55
CA GLN A 256 4.33 12.49 4.76
C GLN A 256 3.74 12.12 3.40
N ASP A 257 2.41 12.02 3.30
CA ASP A 257 1.72 11.78 2.03
C ASP A 257 1.45 13.07 1.23
N ASN A 258 1.89 14.22 1.74
CA ASN A 258 1.63 15.51 1.11
C ASN A 258 2.77 15.83 0.14
N GLU A 259 2.49 15.72 -1.16
CA GLU A 259 3.40 16.03 -2.27
C GLU A 259 4.08 17.40 -2.08
N ASN A 260 3.33 18.39 -1.60
CA ASN A 260 3.87 19.72 -1.33
C ASN A 260 4.82 19.74 -0.13
N CYS A 261 4.49 19.09 0.97
CA CYS A 261 5.39 19.04 2.13
C CYS A 261 6.70 18.32 1.80
N ILE A 262 6.64 17.23 1.02
CA ILE A 262 7.83 16.50 0.59
C ILE A 262 8.69 17.32 -0.38
N SER A 263 8.07 18.00 -1.36
CA SER A 263 8.81 18.90 -2.26
C SER A 263 9.46 20.07 -1.49
N ASN A 264 8.85 20.57 -0.41
CA ASN A 264 9.46 21.60 0.44
C ASN A 264 10.71 21.09 1.14
N ALA A 265 10.64 19.87 1.70
CA ALA A 265 11.76 19.25 2.36
C ALA A 265 12.91 18.99 1.38
N LEU A 266 12.62 18.47 0.19
CA LEU A 266 13.59 18.28 -0.89
C LEU A 266 14.27 19.59 -1.26
N ALA A 267 13.51 20.65 -1.55
CA ALA A 267 14.07 21.96 -1.90
C ALA A 267 14.97 22.51 -0.79
N TYR A 268 14.55 22.41 0.47
CA TYR A 268 15.32 22.86 1.62
C TYR A 268 16.67 22.13 1.71
N PHE A 269 16.67 20.80 1.69
CA PHE A 269 17.90 20.01 1.81
C PHE A 269 18.79 20.08 0.57
N MET A 270 18.22 20.27 -0.62
CA MET A 270 19.00 20.48 -1.85
C MET A 270 19.67 21.86 -1.87
N MET A 271 19.03 22.89 -1.31
CA MET A 271 19.60 24.23 -1.24
C MET A 271 20.69 24.37 -0.17
N ASP A 272 20.60 23.58 0.91
CA ASP A 272 21.56 23.62 2.00
C ASP A 272 22.97 23.24 1.51
N LYS A 273 23.92 24.18 1.71
CA LYS A 273 25.33 24.04 1.35
C LYS A 273 25.96 22.78 1.94
N LYS A 274 25.49 22.32 3.10
CA LYS A 274 25.94 21.09 3.76
C LYS A 274 25.76 19.85 2.89
N TYR A 275 24.70 19.79 2.08
CA TYR A 275 24.30 18.58 1.36
C TYR A 275 24.49 18.67 -0.16
N ARG A 276 25.04 19.78 -0.69
CA ARG A 276 25.14 19.97 -2.14
C ARG A 276 25.97 18.90 -2.84
N GLU A 277 27.09 18.48 -2.24
CA GLU A 277 27.92 17.41 -2.81
C GLU A 277 27.21 16.05 -2.78
N LEU A 278 26.43 15.77 -1.73
CA LEU A 278 25.58 14.58 -1.66
C LEU A 278 24.57 14.57 -2.82
N TRP A 279 23.84 15.67 -3.01
CA TRP A 279 22.85 15.76 -4.09
C TRP A 279 23.47 15.74 -5.48
N LYS A 280 24.61 16.40 -5.67
CA LYS A 280 25.39 16.34 -6.92
C LYS A 280 25.77 14.90 -7.27
N LYS A 281 26.29 14.14 -6.31
CA LYS A 281 26.61 12.72 -6.50
C LYS A 281 25.36 11.92 -6.85
N PHE A 282 24.26 12.11 -6.12
CA PHE A 282 22.98 11.45 -6.42
C PHE A 282 22.51 11.72 -7.86
N PHE A 283 22.44 12.99 -8.25
CA PHE A 283 22.01 13.41 -9.58
C PHE A 283 22.87 12.82 -10.69
N LYS A 284 24.19 12.76 -10.47
CA LYS A 284 25.11 12.07 -11.38
C LYS A 284 24.78 10.58 -11.53
N THR A 285 24.41 9.87 -10.46
CA THR A 285 23.98 8.46 -10.57
C THR A 285 22.71 8.26 -11.39
N LYS A 286 21.94 9.34 -11.63
CA LYS A 286 20.68 9.33 -12.39
C LYS A 286 20.80 10.01 -13.76
N GLY A 287 22.04 10.24 -14.24
CA GLY A 287 22.32 10.77 -15.58
C GLY A 287 22.31 12.29 -15.68
N ILE A 288 22.22 13.01 -14.56
CA ILE A 288 22.33 14.47 -14.51
C ILE A 288 23.81 14.82 -14.28
N ASP A 289 24.62 14.71 -15.33
CA ASP A 289 26.08 14.81 -15.24
C ASP A 289 26.60 16.25 -15.07
N HIS A 290 25.77 17.24 -15.40
CA HIS A 290 26.19 18.63 -15.57
C HIS A 290 25.71 19.57 -14.46
N LEU A 291 24.93 19.07 -13.48
CA LEU A 291 24.54 19.87 -12.32
C LEU A 291 25.72 19.97 -11.34
N ASP A 292 26.45 21.08 -11.37
CA ASP A 292 27.50 21.41 -10.39
C ASP A 292 26.90 21.71 -9.00
N GLY A 293 27.65 21.58 -7.92
CA GLY A 293 27.27 21.98 -6.56
C GLY A 293 26.99 23.49 -6.39
N SER A 294 27.03 24.27 -7.47
CA SER A 294 26.53 25.63 -7.57
C SER A 294 25.22 25.66 -8.36
N TYR A 295 24.12 25.17 -7.78
CA TYR A 295 22.77 25.32 -8.31
C TYR A 295 21.85 26.05 -7.33
N TRP A 296 20.70 26.49 -7.83
CA TRP A 296 19.57 26.89 -7.01
C TRP A 296 18.36 25.98 -7.29
N VAL A 297 17.46 25.91 -6.30
CA VAL A 297 16.20 25.17 -6.37
C VAL A 297 15.07 26.13 -6.04
N GLU A 298 14.07 26.21 -6.92
CA GLU A 298 12.81 26.91 -6.65
C GLU A 298 11.68 25.90 -6.64
N ARG A 299 10.81 26.09 -5.67
CA ARG A 299 9.66 25.24 -5.43
C ARG A 299 8.42 25.98 -5.89
N GLU A 300 7.46 25.24 -6.47
CA GLU A 300 6.23 25.84 -7.01
C GLU A 300 6.51 26.93 -8.07
N TYR A 301 7.52 26.72 -8.90
CA TYR A 301 7.94 27.70 -9.92
C TYR A 301 6.80 28.01 -10.88
N ASP A 302 6.36 29.26 -10.89
CA ASP A 302 5.25 29.72 -11.72
C ASP A 302 5.71 29.94 -13.16
N ILE A 303 5.28 29.05 -14.06
CA ILE A 303 5.66 29.10 -15.47
C ILE A 303 4.92 30.19 -16.25
N SER A 304 3.92 30.85 -15.65
CA SER A 304 3.26 32.03 -16.25
C SER A 304 4.17 33.26 -16.29
N SER A 305 5.35 33.19 -15.66
CA SER A 305 6.38 34.21 -15.85
C SER A 305 6.89 34.27 -17.29
N VAL A 306 6.93 33.14 -18.01
CA VAL A 306 7.43 33.05 -19.40
C VAL A 306 6.44 33.65 -20.41
N THR A 307 5.13 33.63 -20.13
CA THR A 307 4.13 34.22 -21.05
C THR A 307 4.24 35.73 -21.18
N LYS A 308 4.79 36.42 -20.17
CA LYS A 308 4.97 37.88 -20.19
C LYS A 308 6.09 38.33 -21.14
N GLU A 309 6.99 37.42 -21.52
CA GLU A 309 8.15 37.72 -22.37
C GLU A 309 7.91 37.35 -23.85
N LEU A 310 6.86 36.57 -24.15
CA LEU A 310 6.43 36.22 -25.51
C LEU A 310 5.48 37.31 -26.05
N ASN A 311 6.01 38.33 -26.74
CA ASN A 311 5.22 39.39 -27.39
C ASN A 311 4.24 38.82 -28.44
N ASP A 312 2.95 39.21 -28.34
CA ASP A 312 1.82 39.30 -29.31
C ASP A 312 1.67 38.32 -30.51
N ALA A 313 2.52 37.31 -30.69
CA ALA A 313 2.54 36.51 -31.93
C ALA A 313 2.02 35.07 -31.80
N GLN A 314 1.52 34.61 -30.66
CA GLN A 314 0.93 33.27 -30.53
C GLN A 314 -0.07 33.15 -29.35
N ASP A 315 -1.30 33.62 -29.57
CA ASP A 315 -2.45 33.44 -28.65
C ASP A 315 -2.71 31.97 -28.26
N ALA A 316 -2.28 31.01 -29.11
CA ALA A 316 -2.45 29.58 -28.84
C ALA A 316 -1.48 29.04 -27.75
N ILE A 317 -0.29 29.64 -27.60
CA ILE A 317 0.76 29.16 -26.69
C ILE A 317 0.59 29.73 -25.27
N GLN A 318 0.04 30.94 -25.13
CA GLN A 318 -0.26 31.53 -23.81
C GLN A 318 -1.22 30.66 -22.97
N ASN A 319 -2.12 29.94 -23.65
CA ASN A 319 -2.93 28.80 -23.19
C ASN A 319 -2.18 27.74 -22.34
N VAL A 320 -0.92 27.46 -22.68
CA VAL A 320 -0.18 26.27 -22.25
C VAL A 320 0.67 26.56 -21.00
N PHE A 321 1.08 27.80 -20.79
CA PHE A 321 2.03 28.19 -19.74
C PHE A 321 1.36 28.72 -18.47
N THR A 322 0.36 28.02 -17.92
CA THR A 322 -0.32 28.42 -16.67
C THR A 322 -0.23 27.34 -15.59
N GLY A 323 0.56 27.53 -14.54
CA GLY A 323 0.64 26.61 -13.39
C GLY A 323 2.05 26.54 -12.80
N ARG A 324 2.32 25.53 -11.97
CA ARG A 324 3.53 25.49 -11.15
C ARG A 324 4.30 24.18 -11.34
N ILE A 325 5.61 24.27 -11.52
CA ILE A 325 6.53 23.13 -11.46
C ILE A 325 6.86 22.87 -10.00
N ASP A 326 6.80 21.62 -9.55
CA ASP A 326 7.02 21.30 -8.13
C ASP A 326 8.44 21.64 -7.67
N LEU A 327 9.46 21.21 -8.43
CA LEU A 327 10.85 21.57 -8.21
C LEU A 327 11.52 21.91 -9.55
N LEU A 328 12.09 23.11 -9.61
CA LEU A 328 12.92 23.58 -10.71
C LEU A 328 14.35 23.79 -10.18
N LEU A 329 15.33 23.11 -10.76
CA LEU A 329 16.73 23.34 -10.46
C LEU A 329 17.41 23.95 -11.67
N VAL A 330 18.22 24.97 -11.41
CA VAL A 330 19.06 25.61 -12.43
C VAL A 330 20.45 25.78 -11.85
N ASP A 331 21.45 25.40 -12.63
CA ASP A 331 22.84 25.64 -12.26
C ASP A 331 23.17 27.15 -12.35
N ASN A 332 24.15 27.59 -11.57
CA ASN A 332 24.52 29.00 -11.50
C ASN A 332 25.16 29.52 -12.81
N VAL A 333 25.67 28.61 -13.65
CA VAL A 333 26.22 28.95 -14.98
C VAL A 333 25.09 29.08 -16.01
N GLY A 334 23.89 28.56 -15.72
CA GLY A 334 22.72 28.68 -16.58
C GLY A 334 22.69 27.73 -17.76
N ASP A 335 23.50 26.68 -17.74
CA ASP A 335 23.61 25.70 -18.82
C ASP A 335 22.65 24.53 -18.62
N ASN A 336 22.17 24.29 -17.39
CA ASN A 336 21.45 23.08 -17.01
C ASN A 336 20.12 23.39 -16.34
N LEU A 337 19.05 22.76 -16.84
CA LEU A 337 17.70 22.83 -16.30
C LEU A 337 17.25 21.45 -15.85
N VAL A 338 16.80 21.32 -14.60
CA VAL A 338 16.16 20.10 -14.12
C VAL A 338 14.74 20.42 -13.69
N VAL A 339 13.78 19.75 -14.30
CA VAL A 339 12.35 19.83 -13.97
C VAL A 339 11.96 18.55 -13.27
N ILE A 340 11.40 18.65 -12.07
CA ILE A 340 10.88 17.49 -11.33
C ILE A 340 9.42 17.75 -10.98
N GLU A 341 8.54 16.85 -11.43
CA GLU A 341 7.16 16.73 -10.94
C GLU A 341 7.12 15.67 -9.85
N ASN A 342 6.63 16.00 -8.67
CA ASN A 342 6.53 15.08 -7.54
C ASN A 342 5.11 14.53 -7.41
N LYS A 343 4.96 13.21 -7.52
CA LYS A 343 3.70 12.50 -7.35
C LYS A 343 3.80 11.50 -6.20
N ILE A 344 2.77 11.44 -5.37
CA ILE A 344 2.61 10.44 -4.30
C ILE A 344 1.24 9.79 -4.39
N LYS A 345 0.17 10.59 -4.34
CA LYS A 345 -1.22 10.11 -4.34
C LYS A 345 -1.91 10.37 -5.67
N SER A 346 -1.60 11.49 -6.32
CA SER A 346 -2.26 11.88 -7.55
C SER A 346 -1.59 11.26 -8.77
N GLY A 347 -2.38 10.94 -9.80
CA GLY A 347 -1.85 10.74 -11.15
C GLY A 347 -1.40 12.08 -11.75
N VAL A 348 -0.83 12.06 -12.95
CA VAL A 348 -0.55 13.29 -13.70
C VAL A 348 -1.89 13.95 -14.05
N ASN A 349 -2.09 15.19 -13.59
CA ASN A 349 -3.39 15.86 -13.75
C ASN A 349 -3.62 16.23 -15.23
N SER A 350 -4.79 15.83 -15.74
CA SER A 350 -5.32 16.31 -17.01
C SER A 350 -5.73 17.78 -16.89
N ILE A 351 -5.52 18.54 -17.96
CA ILE A 351 -5.89 19.95 -18.00
C ILE A 351 -7.04 20.08 -18.97
N ALA A 352 -8.11 20.74 -18.53
CA ALA A 352 -9.16 21.13 -19.44
C ALA A 352 -8.56 22.13 -20.43
N ALA A 353 -8.43 21.71 -21.69
CA ALA A 353 -8.06 22.59 -22.79
C ALA A 353 -9.20 23.60 -23.04
N LYS A 354 -9.39 24.56 -22.13
CA LYS A 354 -10.22 25.73 -22.40
C LYS A 354 -9.45 26.55 -23.43
N ASN A 355 -9.82 26.37 -24.71
CA ASN A 355 -9.49 27.21 -25.89
C ASN A 355 -8.60 26.60 -27.00
N LEU A 356 -8.25 25.31 -27.00
CA LEU A 356 -7.62 24.69 -28.19
C LEU A 356 -8.62 24.39 -29.32
N SER A 357 -9.94 24.56 -29.09
CA SER A 357 -10.99 24.34 -30.09
C SER A 357 -11.61 25.67 -30.57
N LYS A 358 -10.84 26.47 -31.30
CA LYS A 358 -11.38 27.46 -32.26
C LYS A 358 -10.52 27.54 -33.52
N SER A 359 -10.12 26.40 -34.08
CA SER A 359 -9.83 26.32 -35.51
C SER A 359 -10.98 25.54 -36.16
N ASN A 360 -11.72 26.23 -37.03
CA ASN A 360 -12.77 25.65 -37.85
C ASN A 360 -12.16 24.59 -38.77
N SER A 361 -12.17 23.34 -38.35
CA SER A 361 -12.02 22.17 -39.22
C SER A 361 -12.66 20.98 -38.54
N GLU A 362 -13.70 20.45 -39.17
CA GLU A 362 -14.41 19.26 -38.76
C GLU A 362 -13.43 18.11 -38.48
N GLY A 363 -13.47 17.53 -37.27
CA GLY A 363 -12.94 16.19 -37.00
C GLY A 363 -11.60 16.06 -36.28
N MET A 364 -11.11 17.05 -35.53
CA MET A 364 -9.89 16.87 -34.70
C MET A 364 -10.24 16.76 -33.22
N ASP A 365 -9.97 15.60 -32.64
CA ASP A 365 -10.12 15.30 -31.21
C ASP A 365 -9.42 16.39 -30.37
N SER A 366 -10.09 16.82 -29.28
CA SER A 366 -9.49 17.73 -28.31
C SER A 366 -8.16 17.15 -27.83
N VAL A 367 -7.04 17.82 -28.15
CA VAL A 367 -5.72 17.41 -27.65
C VAL A 367 -5.75 17.53 -26.13
N TYR A 368 -5.81 16.40 -25.43
CA TYR A 368 -5.74 16.32 -23.98
C TYR A 368 -4.30 16.65 -23.56
N VAL A 369 -4.09 17.87 -23.07
CA VAL A 369 -2.80 18.31 -22.53
C VAL A 369 -2.80 18.02 -21.02
N ASN A 370 -1.74 17.38 -20.52
CA ASN A 370 -1.54 17.15 -19.09
C ASN A 370 -0.38 18.02 -18.56
N GLN A 371 -0.12 17.97 -17.25
CA GLN A 371 0.95 18.76 -16.61
C GLN A 371 2.33 18.56 -17.29
N LEU A 372 2.67 17.32 -17.68
CA LEU A 372 3.98 17.00 -18.26
C LEU A 372 4.18 17.65 -19.64
N PHE A 373 3.15 17.71 -20.48
CA PHE A 373 3.21 18.44 -21.75
C PHE A 373 3.51 19.92 -21.55
N ARG A 374 2.99 20.51 -20.48
CA ARG A 374 3.24 21.93 -20.17
C ARG A 374 4.66 22.17 -19.74
N TYR A 375 5.22 21.31 -18.89
CA TYR A 375 6.60 21.50 -18.48
C TYR A 375 7.58 21.14 -19.58
N ASP A 376 7.24 20.20 -20.46
CA ASP A 376 8.00 19.95 -21.70
C ASP A 376 8.05 21.20 -22.58
N ALA A 377 6.88 21.79 -22.86
CA ALA A 377 6.79 23.03 -23.61
C ALA A 377 7.58 24.15 -22.90
N PHE A 378 7.46 24.29 -21.57
CA PHE A 378 8.16 25.33 -20.82
C PHE A 378 9.66 25.15 -20.96
N SER A 379 10.17 23.94 -20.75
CA SER A 379 11.59 23.63 -20.81
C SER A 379 12.20 23.95 -22.19
N LYS A 380 11.43 23.79 -23.26
CA LYS A 380 11.84 24.10 -24.64
C LYS A 380 11.90 25.60 -24.96
N HIS A 381 11.21 26.44 -24.19
CA HIS A 381 11.09 27.89 -24.47
C HIS A 381 11.75 28.77 -23.42
N VAL A 382 11.99 28.26 -22.20
CA VAL A 382 12.60 29.03 -21.13
C VAL A 382 14.07 29.30 -21.44
N THR A 383 14.48 30.54 -21.26
CA THR A 383 15.88 30.98 -21.30
C THR A 383 16.33 31.37 -19.90
N ASN A 384 17.63 31.32 -19.65
CA ASN A 384 18.20 31.83 -18.42
C ASN A 384 18.06 33.36 -18.40
N LYS A 385 17.50 33.94 -17.33
CA LYS A 385 17.23 35.39 -17.22
C LYS A 385 18.48 36.25 -17.16
N GLU A 386 19.59 35.71 -16.64
CA GLU A 386 20.86 36.44 -16.49
C GLU A 386 21.70 36.39 -17.76
N THR A 387 21.72 35.26 -18.46
CA THR A 387 22.54 35.05 -19.67
C THR A 387 21.75 35.23 -20.98
N ASN A 388 20.42 35.26 -20.90
CA ASN A 388 19.48 35.24 -22.03
C ASN A 388 19.76 34.11 -23.04
N CYS A 389 20.35 33.01 -22.58
CA CYS A 389 20.70 31.85 -23.39
C CYS A 389 19.75 30.70 -23.11
N THR A 390 19.57 29.83 -24.11
CA THR A 390 18.87 28.55 -23.95
C THR A 390 19.72 27.59 -23.12
N PHE A 391 19.08 26.81 -22.26
CA PHE A 391 19.74 25.74 -21.53
C PHE A 391 20.33 24.70 -22.50
N LYS A 392 21.58 24.29 -22.27
CA LYS A 392 22.29 23.29 -23.08
C LYS A 392 21.79 21.88 -22.77
N HIS A 393 21.48 21.63 -21.50
CA HIS A 393 21.00 20.34 -21.05
C HIS A 393 19.72 20.52 -20.24
N ILE A 394 18.69 19.76 -20.62
CA ILE A 394 17.39 19.77 -19.99
C ILE A 394 17.09 18.35 -19.53
N TYR A 395 16.84 18.21 -18.23
CA TYR A 395 16.47 16.94 -17.62
C TYR A 395 15.07 17.06 -17.04
N LYS A 396 14.22 16.06 -17.30
CA LYS A 396 12.83 16.06 -16.84
C LYS A 396 12.55 14.76 -16.11
N TYR A 397 12.11 14.85 -14.88
CA TYR A 397 11.85 13.71 -14.02
C TYR A 397 10.43 13.74 -13.46
N VAL A 398 9.88 12.55 -13.27
CA VAL A 398 8.73 12.33 -12.39
C VAL A 398 9.23 11.58 -11.17
N LEU A 399 9.19 12.22 -10.00
CA LEU A 399 9.47 11.57 -8.72
C LEU A 399 8.19 10.88 -8.24
N ALA A 400 8.20 9.55 -8.10
CA ALA A 400 7.00 8.79 -7.77
C ALA A 400 7.26 7.64 -6.77
N PRO A 401 6.26 7.21 -5.99
CA PRO A 401 6.36 6.01 -5.17
C PRO A 401 6.36 4.75 -6.04
N ASN A 402 6.92 3.66 -5.51
CA ASN A 402 6.97 2.38 -6.22
C ASN A 402 5.57 1.77 -6.42
N TYR A 403 4.62 2.09 -5.55
CA TYR A 403 3.24 1.59 -5.61
C TYR A 403 2.29 2.42 -6.49
N ASN A 404 2.71 3.60 -6.96
CA ASN A 404 1.87 4.51 -7.77
C ASN A 404 2.75 5.26 -8.76
N ILE A 405 3.32 4.51 -9.71
CA ILE A 405 4.07 5.06 -10.83
C ILE A 405 3.06 5.59 -11.87
N PRO A 406 3.05 6.90 -12.16
CA PRO A 406 2.12 7.46 -13.12
C PRO A 406 2.47 7.01 -14.55
N GLU A 407 1.44 6.86 -15.38
CA GLU A 407 1.62 6.62 -16.81
C GLU A 407 2.09 7.91 -17.50
N ILE A 408 3.25 7.85 -18.16
CA ILE A 408 3.76 8.93 -19.00
C ILE A 408 3.13 8.77 -20.40
N PRO A 409 2.51 9.84 -20.96
CA PRO A 409 1.99 9.80 -22.32
C PRO A 409 3.05 9.34 -23.32
N GLU A 410 2.66 8.52 -24.29
CA GLU A 410 3.58 7.97 -25.30
C GLU A 410 4.49 9.04 -25.94
N ALA A 411 3.92 10.20 -26.30
CA ALA A 411 4.65 11.31 -26.88
C ALA A 411 5.72 11.97 -25.96
N LEU A 412 5.75 11.63 -24.67
CA LEU A 412 6.66 12.18 -23.66
C LEU A 412 7.54 11.10 -23.01
N GLN A 413 7.41 9.82 -23.39
CA GLN A 413 8.16 8.72 -22.77
C GLN A 413 9.67 8.84 -22.97
N GLU A 414 10.12 9.43 -24.08
CA GLU A 414 11.54 9.70 -24.34
C GLU A 414 12.04 10.97 -23.64
N GLU A 415 11.13 11.85 -23.21
CA GLU A 415 11.45 13.16 -22.64
C GLU A 415 11.56 13.12 -21.10
N TYR A 416 10.84 12.20 -20.45
CA TYR A 416 10.78 12.09 -19.00
C TYR A 416 11.36 10.79 -18.48
N THR A 417 12.15 10.90 -17.42
CA THR A 417 12.64 9.75 -16.65
C THR A 417 11.87 9.60 -15.35
N ILE A 418 11.50 8.37 -14.99
CA ILE A 418 10.89 8.08 -13.69
C ILE A 418 11.99 7.89 -12.67
N LEU A 419 11.96 8.71 -11.62
CA LEU A 419 12.79 8.55 -10.43
C LEU A 419 11.89 8.04 -9.31
N THR A 420 12.23 6.93 -8.67
CA THR A 420 11.41 6.44 -7.57
C THR A 420 11.87 6.97 -6.22
N TYR A 421 10.96 7.03 -5.24
CA TYR A 421 11.37 7.27 -3.85
C TYR A 421 12.29 6.17 -3.33
N LYS A 422 12.19 4.94 -3.86
CA LYS A 422 13.15 3.88 -3.57
C LYS A 422 14.54 4.24 -4.07
N ASP A 423 14.70 4.72 -5.30
CA ASP A 423 15.99 5.17 -5.84
C ASP A 423 16.66 6.20 -4.93
N LEU A 424 15.88 7.18 -4.48
CA LEU A 424 16.36 8.22 -3.58
C LEU A 424 16.71 7.65 -2.20
N HIS A 425 15.81 6.87 -1.61
CA HIS A 425 15.99 6.35 -0.27
C HIS A 425 17.18 5.39 -0.19
N GLU A 426 17.32 4.45 -1.13
CA GLU A 426 18.44 3.50 -1.19
C GLU A 426 19.79 4.22 -1.27
N TYR A 427 19.87 5.28 -2.07
CA TYR A 427 21.07 6.11 -2.14
C TYR A 427 21.36 6.77 -0.78
N LEU A 428 20.34 7.36 -0.14
CA LEU A 428 20.53 8.08 1.13
C LEU A 428 20.95 7.16 2.27
N ILE A 429 20.41 5.94 2.33
CA ILE A 429 20.72 4.97 3.40
C ILE A 429 22.01 4.17 3.17
N ASP A 430 22.68 4.33 2.02
CA ASP A 430 24.00 3.74 1.79
C ASP A 430 24.94 4.13 2.94
N ASN A 431 25.75 3.18 3.43
CA ASN A 431 26.54 3.37 4.64
C ASN A 431 27.52 4.55 4.55
N GLU A 432 28.06 4.85 3.36
CA GLU A 432 28.98 5.97 3.19
C GLU A 432 28.22 7.30 3.08
N VAL A 433 27.10 7.32 2.33
CA VAL A 433 26.25 8.50 2.20
C VAL A 433 25.61 8.88 3.53
N ARG A 434 25.14 7.88 4.29
CA ARG A 434 24.48 8.06 5.58
C ARG A 434 25.36 8.79 6.60
N LYS A 435 26.68 8.59 6.57
CA LYS A 435 27.62 9.31 7.46
C LYS A 435 27.61 10.82 7.23
N GLU A 436 27.22 11.29 6.05
CA GLU A 436 27.17 12.72 5.72
C GLU A 436 25.99 13.45 6.41
N TRP A 437 24.95 12.72 6.85
CA TRP A 437 23.73 13.31 7.40
C TRP A 437 23.17 12.67 8.67
N CYS A 438 23.70 11.54 9.15
CA CYS A 438 23.12 10.77 10.26
C CYS A 438 23.02 11.50 11.60
N GLU A 439 23.82 12.54 11.82
CA GLU A 439 23.75 13.39 13.01
C GLU A 439 22.68 14.49 12.90
N ASP A 440 22.16 14.74 11.70
CA ASP A 440 21.11 15.71 11.46
C ASP A 440 19.73 15.07 11.65
N THR A 441 19.06 15.44 12.74
CA THR A 441 17.75 14.89 13.08
C THR A 441 16.67 15.29 12.07
N ASN A 442 16.78 16.46 11.43
CA ASN A 442 15.80 16.92 10.45
C ASN A 442 15.96 16.17 9.13
N PHE A 443 17.20 15.99 8.67
CA PHE A 443 17.47 15.18 7.47
C PHE A 443 17.07 13.72 7.71
N SER A 444 17.41 13.17 8.88
CA SER A 444 17.02 11.81 9.27
C SER A 444 15.49 11.63 9.28
N ALA A 445 14.76 12.61 9.83
CA ALA A 445 13.31 12.62 9.80
C ALA A 445 12.75 12.63 8.37
N PHE A 446 13.38 13.38 7.46
CA PHE A 446 12.99 13.39 6.05
C PHE A 446 13.24 12.04 5.35
N VAL A 447 14.42 11.42 5.55
CA VAL A 447 14.72 10.09 4.98
C VAL A 447 13.70 9.06 5.47
N GLU A 448 13.38 9.06 6.75
CA GLU A 448 12.35 8.18 7.31
C GLU A 448 10.95 8.50 6.79
N ALA A 449 10.63 9.77 6.54
CA ALA A 449 9.35 10.17 5.99
C ALA A 449 9.15 9.62 4.57
N ILE A 450 10.19 9.63 3.73
CA ILE A 450 10.11 9.10 2.35
C ILE A 450 10.20 7.57 2.27
N ARG A 451 10.68 6.90 3.33
CA ARG A 451 10.79 5.43 3.38
C ARG A 451 9.47 4.72 3.08
N LYS A 452 8.33 5.30 3.47
CA LYS A 452 7.01 4.72 3.18
C LYS A 452 6.69 4.63 1.68
N HIS A 453 7.30 5.47 0.86
CA HIS A 453 7.05 5.54 -0.58
C HIS A 453 7.91 4.56 -1.39
N THR A 454 8.82 3.83 -0.73
CA THR A 454 9.68 2.82 -1.37
C THR A 454 9.00 1.46 -1.53
N TYR A 455 7.91 1.22 -0.79
CA TYR A 455 7.19 -0.05 -0.82
C TYR A 455 6.53 -0.29 -2.17
N ALA A 456 6.63 -1.52 -2.67
CA ALA A 456 6.00 -1.92 -3.93
C ALA A 456 4.47 -1.84 -3.89
N TYR A 457 3.87 -1.98 -2.70
CA TYR A 457 2.42 -1.93 -2.51
C TYR A 457 2.09 -1.08 -1.28
N ILE A 458 1.06 -0.23 -1.38
CA ILE A 458 0.55 0.61 -0.27
C ILE A 458 0.26 -0.24 0.98
N GLY A 459 -0.33 -1.43 0.79
CA GLY A 459 -0.65 -2.35 1.88
C GLY A 459 0.56 -2.81 2.70
N ASP A 460 1.75 -2.89 2.10
CA ASP A 460 2.97 -3.32 2.80
C ASP A 460 3.53 -2.22 3.71
N TYR A 461 3.47 -0.97 3.26
CA TYR A 461 3.79 0.19 4.09
C TYR A 461 2.84 0.28 5.28
N LEU A 462 1.53 0.24 5.02
CA LEU A 462 0.50 0.35 6.05
C LEU A 462 0.65 -0.73 7.12
N ARG A 463 0.92 -1.97 6.70
CA ARG A 463 1.23 -3.06 7.63
C ARG A 463 2.40 -2.71 8.55
N ASN A 464 3.51 -2.22 8.00
CA ASN A 464 4.70 -1.89 8.80
C ASN A 464 4.46 -0.72 9.75
N GLU A 465 3.78 0.35 9.30
CA GLU A 465 3.44 1.49 10.16
C GLU A 465 2.53 1.06 11.32
N MET A 466 1.55 0.20 11.03
CA MET A 466 0.66 -0.34 12.06
C MET A 466 1.43 -1.22 13.05
N GLU A 467 2.27 -2.15 12.58
CA GLU A 467 3.16 -2.95 13.44
C GLU A 467 4.04 -2.05 14.33
N GLU A 468 4.60 -0.95 13.81
CA GLU A 468 5.39 0.01 14.59
C GLU A 468 4.59 0.68 15.72
N ILE A 469 3.40 1.22 15.41
CA ILE A 469 2.52 1.88 16.38
C ILE A 469 2.13 0.91 17.50
N PHE A 470 1.78 -0.32 17.13
CA PHE A 470 1.38 -1.35 18.09
C PHE A 470 2.53 -1.72 19.03
N MET A 471 3.74 -1.91 18.50
CA MET A 471 4.91 -2.23 19.32
C MET A 471 5.30 -1.09 20.28
N ARG A 472 5.08 0.18 19.90
CA ARG A 472 5.27 1.32 20.83
C ARG A 472 4.28 1.28 21.99
N LYS A 473 3.00 1.06 21.73
CA LYS A 473 1.98 0.93 22.79
C LYS A 473 2.25 -0.26 23.72
N MET A 474 2.74 -1.37 23.17
CA MET A 474 3.17 -2.54 23.94
C MET A 474 4.37 -2.31 24.85
N SER A 475 5.27 -1.39 24.48
CA SER A 475 6.50 -1.12 25.24
C SER A 475 6.33 -0.08 26.35
N GLY A 476 5.14 0.51 26.51
CA GLY A 476 4.85 1.50 27.54
C GLY A 476 5.52 2.87 27.31
N SER A 477 6.13 3.08 26.14
CA SER A 477 6.72 4.36 25.73
C SER A 477 5.64 5.23 25.10
N CYS A 478 4.86 5.92 25.94
CA CYS A 478 4.16 7.15 25.56
C CYS A 478 4.98 8.34 26.08
#